data_AF-A0A455AZR2-F1
#
_entry.id   AF-A0A455AZR2-F1
#
_cell.length_a   1.000
_cell.length_b   1.000
_cell.length_c   1.000
_cell.angle_alpha   90.00
_cell.angle_beta   90.00
_cell.angle_gamma   90.00
#
_symmetry.space_group_name_H-M   'P 1'
#
loop_
_entity.id
_entity.type
_entity.pdbx_description
1 polymer ?
#
loop_
_entity_poly.entity_id
_entity_poly.type
_entity_poly.pdbx_seq_one_letter_code
_entity_poly.pdbx_strand_id
1 'polypeptide(L)'
;MRAAHSPDVSFTVMLTIVWFVLARFPGAASTVAAECPDQWPELQPWNPGHDPDYYVHIGQGRALLLISSATVHSIHISEGGKLVIKDQDEAIVLRTRHILIDNGGELHAGSALCPFQGNFSIILYGRADEDVQPDPYFGLKYIGVDRGGTLELHGQKKLSWTFLNKTLHPGGMEEGGYFFERSWGHRGVIVHVIDPKSGTVIHSDRFDTYRSKKESERLAQYLNTVPEGRILSVAVNDEGSRNLDDVARKAMTKLGSKHFLHLGFRHPWSFLTVKGNPSSSVEDHIEYHGHHGSAAARVFKLFRTEHGELFNVSSSSEWVQDVEWTEWFEHDQVSYTKGGEKISDLRATHPGKICNRPIDIQATTVDGVNLTTEVVYKRGQDYRFVCYDQGQDCQSYRVRFLCGKPVRPKLTVTIDTNVNSTILNLEDNVQSWKPGDILVIASTDYSMYQAEEFQVLPCKACASKQVKVAGRTFPHPSIGLMKLKIVRLKVD
;
A
#
# COMPACT_ATOMS: atom_id res chain seq x y z
N MET A 1 72.12 73.73 29.82
CA MET A 1 72.42 74.87 28.93
C MET A 1 71.22 75.11 28.03
N ARG A 2 70.70 76.36 27.97
CA ARG A 2 69.83 77.04 26.97
C ARG A 2 68.75 76.21 26.23
N ALA A 3 67.43 76.46 26.38
CA ALA A 3 66.58 77.62 26.01
C ALA A 3 65.67 77.32 24.79
N ALA A 4 64.34 77.35 25.02
CA ALA A 4 63.26 78.01 24.24
C ALA A 4 63.06 77.60 22.75
N HIS A 5 61.87 77.48 22.16
CA HIS A 5 60.59 78.19 22.29
C HIS A 5 59.46 77.39 21.59
N SER A 6 58.20 77.60 22.00
CA SER A 6 56.94 77.35 21.25
C SER A 6 56.65 78.54 20.29
N PRO A 7 55.49 78.68 19.58
CA PRO A 7 54.30 77.84 19.38
C PRO A 7 53.72 77.84 17.92
N ASP A 8 52.60 77.13 17.75
CA ASP A 8 51.35 77.42 17.00
C ASP A 8 51.25 78.08 15.60
N VAL A 9 50.19 77.61 14.93
CA VAL A 9 49.20 78.29 14.06
C VAL A 9 49.12 77.85 12.59
N SER A 10 47.93 77.31 12.29
CA SER A 10 47.26 77.01 11.02
C SER A 10 47.18 78.18 10.02
N PHE A 11 47.21 77.93 8.70
CA PHE A 11 46.12 78.24 7.75
C PHE A 11 46.48 78.00 6.26
N THR A 12 45.57 77.28 5.57
CA THR A 12 45.13 77.35 4.15
C THR A 12 46.06 77.05 2.94
N VAL A 13 45.66 75.96 2.27
CA VAL A 13 45.37 75.77 0.82
C VAL A 13 46.54 75.58 -0.16
N MET A 14 46.62 74.35 -0.69
CA MET A 14 46.75 74.19 -2.14
C MET A 14 45.96 72.97 -2.64
N LEU A 15 45.30 73.19 -3.78
CA LEU A 15 44.38 72.32 -4.49
C LEU A 15 45.16 71.22 -5.23
N THR A 16 44.82 69.94 -5.02
CA THR A 16 45.18 68.86 -5.96
C THR A 16 44.05 67.85 -6.08
N ILE A 17 43.47 67.80 -7.28
CA ILE A 17 42.49 66.81 -7.75
C ILE A 17 43.20 65.46 -7.86
N VAL A 18 42.72 64.45 -7.15
CA VAL A 18 43.10 63.05 -7.38
C VAL A 18 41.84 62.21 -7.49
N TRP A 19 41.76 61.47 -8.59
CA TRP A 19 40.69 60.55 -8.96
C TRP A 19 40.40 59.51 -7.88
N PHE A 20 39.20 59.55 -7.31
CA PHE A 20 38.67 58.43 -6.54
C PHE A 20 38.09 57.40 -7.50
N VAL A 21 38.67 56.20 -7.47
CA VAL A 21 38.08 54.97 -8.00
C VAL A 21 36.72 54.78 -7.33
N LEU A 22 35.64 54.85 -8.11
CA LEU A 22 34.30 54.43 -7.71
C LEU A 22 34.34 52.94 -7.38
N ALA A 23 34.57 52.62 -6.10
CA ALA A 23 34.12 51.36 -5.55
C ALA A 23 32.59 51.35 -5.65
N ARG A 24 32.05 50.63 -6.64
CA ARG A 24 30.66 50.22 -6.66
C ARG A 24 30.43 49.39 -5.41
N PHE A 25 29.91 50.02 -4.36
CA PHE A 25 29.17 49.30 -3.34
C PHE A 25 28.01 48.61 -4.08
N PRO A 26 27.89 47.27 -4.01
CA PRO A 26 26.62 46.65 -4.33
C PRO A 26 25.65 47.27 -3.34
N GLY A 27 24.68 48.04 -3.84
CA GLY A 27 23.55 48.44 -3.03
C GLY A 27 23.02 47.19 -2.37
N ALA A 28 22.97 47.19 -1.04
CA ALA A 28 22.15 46.24 -0.32
C ALA A 28 20.75 46.43 -0.90
N ALA A 29 20.34 45.54 -1.80
CA ALA A 29 18.95 45.33 -2.05
C ALA A 29 18.40 44.92 -0.69
N SER A 30 17.69 45.84 -0.03
CA SER A 30 16.81 45.48 1.07
C SER A 30 15.92 44.38 0.49
N THR A 31 16.21 43.13 0.86
CA THR A 31 15.22 42.08 0.81
C THR A 31 14.15 42.57 1.77
N VAL A 32 13.12 43.22 1.23
CA VAL A 32 11.89 43.47 1.97
C VAL A 32 11.46 42.09 2.41
N ALA A 33 11.70 41.75 3.68
CA ALA A 33 11.10 40.58 4.28
C ALA A 33 9.61 40.74 3.99
N ALA A 34 9.01 39.76 3.32
CA ALA A 34 7.60 39.83 3.02
C ALA A 34 6.86 40.01 4.35
N GLU A 35 6.32 41.20 4.60
CA GLU A 35 5.56 41.48 5.81
C GLU A 35 4.32 40.58 5.79
N CYS A 36 4.23 39.72 6.79
CA CYS A 36 3.08 38.85 6.96
C CYS A 36 1.86 39.73 7.29
N PRO A 37 0.67 39.45 6.70
CA PRO A 37 -0.50 40.29 6.90
C PRO A 37 -0.86 40.53 8.37
N ASP A 38 -0.64 39.53 9.23
CA ASP A 38 -0.94 39.56 10.67
C ASP A 38 0.03 40.42 11.50
N GLN A 39 1.16 40.83 10.91
CA GLN A 39 2.17 41.68 11.55
C GLN A 39 1.98 43.17 11.21
N TRP A 40 0.92 43.52 10.49
CA TRP A 40 0.72 44.90 10.05
C TRP A 40 0.39 45.81 11.26
N PRO A 41 1.12 46.93 11.49
CA PRO A 41 1.03 47.69 12.75
C PRO A 41 -0.33 48.34 13.05
N GLU A 42 -1.16 48.56 12.03
CA GLU A 42 -2.48 49.19 12.19
C GLU A 42 -3.57 48.23 12.66
N LEU A 43 -3.26 46.94 12.78
CA LEU A 43 -4.21 45.93 13.21
C LEU A 43 -4.55 46.04 14.68
N GLN A 44 -5.85 46.15 14.97
CA GLN A 44 -6.36 46.13 16.33
C GLN A 44 -6.71 44.69 16.74
N PRO A 45 -6.20 44.19 17.88
CA PRO A 45 -6.57 42.88 18.39
C PRO A 45 -8.08 42.77 18.58
N TRP A 46 -8.66 41.69 18.08
CA TRP A 46 -10.10 41.44 18.10
C TRP A 46 -10.39 40.04 18.66
N ASN A 47 -11.22 40.02 19.70
CA ASN A 47 -11.74 38.81 20.32
C ASN A 47 -13.23 39.05 20.65
N PRO A 48 -14.14 38.70 19.74
CA PRO A 48 -15.58 38.91 19.94
C PRO A 48 -16.21 37.87 20.89
N GLY A 49 -15.45 36.85 21.33
CA GLY A 49 -15.99 35.75 22.13
C GLY A 49 -16.94 34.83 21.35
N HIS A 50 -17.86 34.21 22.07
CA HIS A 50 -18.80 33.22 21.52
C HIS A 50 -20.25 33.65 21.77
N ASP A 51 -20.79 34.42 20.83
CA ASP A 51 -22.17 34.88 20.84
C ASP A 51 -22.82 34.64 19.46
N PRO A 52 -23.63 33.57 19.29
CA PRO A 52 -24.23 33.22 18.01
C PRO A 52 -25.29 34.22 17.51
N ASP A 53 -25.67 35.21 18.33
CA ASP A 53 -26.63 36.26 17.98
C ASP A 53 -25.93 37.59 17.64
N TYR A 54 -24.61 37.66 17.79
CA TYR A 54 -23.85 38.87 17.51
C TYR A 54 -23.54 39.06 16.02
N TYR A 55 -24.10 40.11 15.42
CA TYR A 55 -23.84 40.50 14.02
C TYR A 55 -22.62 41.41 13.94
N VAL A 56 -21.60 40.99 13.19
CA VAL A 56 -20.34 41.73 13.07
C VAL A 56 -20.31 42.49 11.75
N HIS A 57 -20.15 43.81 11.82
CA HIS A 57 -19.80 44.66 10.69
C HIS A 57 -18.39 45.24 10.88
N ILE A 58 -17.49 45.02 9.91
CA ILE A 58 -16.12 45.54 9.87
C ILE A 58 -16.06 46.49 8.67
N GLY A 59 -16.28 47.77 8.93
CA GLY A 59 -16.30 48.83 7.93
C GLY A 59 -15.39 49.99 8.27
N GLN A 60 -15.56 51.09 7.52
CA GLN A 60 -14.90 52.38 7.77
C GLN A 60 -13.37 52.28 7.86
N GLY A 61 -12.75 51.42 7.05
CA GLY A 61 -11.30 51.21 7.06
C GLY A 61 -10.74 50.51 8.31
N ARG A 62 -11.59 50.00 9.22
CA ARG A 62 -11.13 49.35 10.46
C ARG A 62 -10.38 48.06 10.14
N ALA A 63 -9.15 47.95 10.63
CA ALA A 63 -8.31 46.76 10.49
C ALA A 63 -8.26 45.96 11.81
N LEU A 64 -8.77 44.74 11.80
CA LEU A 64 -8.88 43.87 12.97
C LEU A 64 -8.04 42.61 12.81
N LEU A 65 -7.38 42.19 13.89
CA LEU A 65 -6.65 40.93 13.99
C LEU A 65 -7.41 39.96 14.88
N LEU A 66 -7.97 38.88 14.31
CA LEU A 66 -8.61 37.83 15.10
C LEU A 66 -7.54 37.02 15.84
N ILE A 67 -7.50 37.13 17.17
CA ILE A 67 -6.46 36.53 18.02
C ILE A 67 -6.88 35.25 18.74
N SER A 68 -8.15 34.87 18.66
CA SER A 68 -8.72 33.71 19.33
C SER A 68 -9.94 33.17 18.58
N SER A 69 -10.33 31.94 18.88
CA SER A 69 -11.58 31.35 18.36
C SER A 69 -12.80 32.21 18.71
N ALA A 70 -13.79 32.20 17.83
CA ALA A 70 -14.97 33.05 17.95
C ALA A 70 -16.21 32.38 17.35
N THR A 71 -17.37 32.64 17.96
CA THR A 71 -18.68 32.32 17.37
C THR A 71 -19.48 33.61 17.27
N VAL A 72 -19.95 33.93 16.08
CA VAL A 72 -20.77 35.13 15.80
C VAL A 72 -21.91 34.75 14.86
N HIS A 73 -22.97 35.56 14.81
CA HIS A 73 -24.09 35.29 13.90
C HIS A 73 -23.67 35.37 12.44
N SER A 74 -23.13 36.53 12.02
CA SER A 74 -22.63 36.79 10.67
C SER A 74 -21.51 37.82 10.69
N ILE A 75 -20.70 37.84 9.63
CA ILE A 75 -19.62 38.80 9.45
C ILE A 75 -19.80 39.49 8.11
N HIS A 76 -19.86 40.82 8.11
CA HIS A 76 -19.84 41.64 6.90
C HIS A 76 -18.61 42.54 6.94
N ILE A 77 -17.73 42.40 5.96
CA ILE A 77 -16.52 43.19 5.80
C ILE A 77 -16.72 44.08 4.58
N SER A 78 -16.85 45.38 4.82
CA SER A 78 -17.24 46.35 3.80
C SER A 78 -16.43 47.65 3.96
N GLU A 79 -16.66 48.64 3.12
CA GLU A 79 -16.15 50.02 3.30
C GLU A 79 -14.65 50.10 3.65
N GLY A 80 -13.81 49.31 2.98
CA GLY A 80 -12.37 49.24 3.24
C GLY A 80 -11.94 48.53 4.53
N GLY A 81 -12.88 47.95 5.29
CA GLY A 81 -12.60 47.19 6.50
C GLY A 81 -11.76 45.95 6.23
N LYS A 82 -10.97 45.51 7.22
CA LYS A 82 -10.05 44.39 7.08
C LYS A 82 -10.12 43.47 8.28
N LEU A 83 -10.27 42.17 8.02
CA LEU A 83 -10.14 41.11 9.02
C LEU A 83 -8.91 40.27 8.66
N VAL A 84 -7.94 40.20 9.56
CA VAL A 84 -6.75 39.38 9.42
C VAL A 84 -6.75 38.32 10.51
N ILE A 85 -6.43 37.08 10.15
CA ILE A 85 -6.30 35.98 11.11
C ILE A 85 -4.88 35.96 11.65
N LYS A 86 -4.73 35.94 12.97
CA LYS A 86 -3.42 35.82 13.60
C LYS A 86 -2.81 34.45 13.33
N ASP A 87 -1.58 34.44 12.83
CA ASP A 87 -0.83 33.20 12.67
C ASP A 87 -0.19 32.81 14.01
N GLN A 88 -0.66 31.71 14.60
CA GLN A 88 -0.21 31.24 15.91
C GLN A 88 -0.39 29.72 16.04
N ASP A 89 0.30 29.14 17.03
CA ASP A 89 0.25 27.69 17.28
C ASP A 89 -1.14 27.21 17.72
N GLU A 90 -1.88 28.03 18.47
CA GLU A 90 -3.23 27.71 18.92
C GLU A 90 -4.24 27.87 17.79
N ALA A 91 -5.00 26.80 17.52
CA ALA A 91 -5.97 26.78 16.44
C ALA A 91 -7.08 27.84 16.65
N ILE A 92 -7.36 28.61 15.60
CA ILE A 92 -8.46 29.57 15.58
C ILE A 92 -9.63 28.96 14.80
N VAL A 93 -10.76 28.81 15.47
CA VAL A 93 -12.01 28.37 14.86
C VAL A 93 -12.97 29.55 14.82
N LEU A 94 -13.33 29.99 13.61
CA LEU A 94 -14.33 31.02 13.37
C LEU A 94 -15.64 30.38 12.95
N ARG A 95 -16.64 30.43 13.84
CA ARG A 95 -17.96 29.85 13.60
C ARG A 95 -18.96 30.95 13.31
N THR A 96 -19.60 30.90 12.15
CA THR A 96 -20.54 31.93 11.68
C THR A 96 -21.60 31.32 10.75
N ARG A 97 -22.73 31.99 10.50
CA ARG A 97 -23.69 31.54 9.48
C ARG A 97 -23.19 31.85 8.07
N HIS A 98 -22.66 33.06 7.88
CA HIS A 98 -22.08 33.50 6.61
C HIS A 98 -21.04 34.61 6.82
N ILE A 99 -20.21 34.81 5.80
CA ILE A 99 -19.26 35.92 5.69
C ILE A 99 -19.53 36.61 4.35
N LEU A 100 -19.78 37.92 4.35
CA LEU A 100 -19.88 38.75 3.16
C LEU A 100 -18.70 39.73 3.10
N ILE A 101 -18.06 39.84 1.94
CA ILE A 101 -16.92 40.72 1.70
C ILE A 101 -17.21 41.55 0.43
N ASP A 102 -17.32 42.86 0.56
CA ASP A 102 -17.65 43.75 -0.56
C ASP A 102 -17.04 45.14 -0.38
N ASN A 103 -17.20 46.04 -1.37
CA ASN A 103 -16.91 47.48 -1.23
C ASN A 103 -15.53 47.81 -0.62
N GLY A 104 -14.48 47.11 -1.05
CA GLY A 104 -13.11 47.28 -0.55
C GLY A 104 -12.79 46.51 0.74
N GLY A 105 -13.73 45.73 1.27
CA GLY A 105 -13.52 44.86 2.42
C GLY A 105 -12.55 43.72 2.11
N GLU A 106 -11.79 43.28 3.11
CA GLU A 106 -10.75 42.26 2.94
C GLU A 106 -10.72 41.23 4.09
N LEU A 107 -10.60 39.94 3.75
CA LEU A 107 -10.32 38.86 4.70
C LEU A 107 -9.00 38.17 4.33
N HIS A 108 -8.06 38.10 5.28
CA HIS A 108 -6.72 37.54 5.07
C HIS A 108 -6.36 36.46 6.10
N ALA A 109 -5.87 35.33 5.62
CA ALA A 109 -5.12 34.33 6.39
C ALA A 109 -3.84 33.99 5.62
N GLY A 110 -2.73 34.62 6.01
CA GLY A 110 -1.46 34.55 5.28
C GLY A 110 -1.49 35.29 3.94
N SER A 111 -0.35 35.27 3.24
CA SER A 111 -0.18 35.80 1.89
C SER A 111 0.66 34.86 1.01
N ALA A 112 0.71 35.11 -0.29
CA ALA A 112 1.52 34.31 -1.22
C ALA A 112 3.01 34.27 -0.86
N LEU A 113 3.51 35.31 -0.15
CA LEU A 113 4.90 35.43 0.28
C LEU A 113 5.11 35.08 1.77
N CYS A 114 4.05 35.15 2.59
CA CYS A 114 4.06 34.68 3.98
C CYS A 114 2.86 33.76 4.23
N PRO A 115 2.96 32.46 3.88
CA PRO A 115 1.87 31.52 4.08
C PRO A 115 1.57 31.30 5.56
N PHE A 116 0.30 31.22 5.90
CA PHE A 116 -0.23 30.87 7.21
C PHE A 116 0.29 29.50 7.65
N GLN A 117 0.90 29.43 8.84
CA GLN A 117 1.51 28.22 9.40
C GLN A 117 0.61 27.53 10.44
N GLY A 118 -0.19 28.31 11.17
CA GLY A 118 -1.12 27.86 12.18
C GLY A 118 -2.33 27.11 11.61
N ASN A 119 -3.26 26.75 12.48
CA ASN A 119 -4.50 26.10 12.10
C ASN A 119 -5.68 27.08 12.20
N PHE A 120 -6.32 27.34 11.06
CA PHE A 120 -7.49 28.19 10.97
C PHE A 120 -8.64 27.44 10.30
N SER A 121 -9.80 27.39 10.96
CA SER A 121 -10.99 26.73 10.44
C SER A 121 -12.17 27.68 10.45
N ILE A 122 -12.89 27.77 9.33
CA ILE A 122 -14.17 28.47 9.26
C ILE A 122 -15.29 27.43 9.27
N ILE A 123 -16.17 27.49 10.26
CA ILE A 123 -17.32 26.59 10.38
C ILE A 123 -18.59 27.37 10.07
N LEU A 124 -19.17 27.12 8.90
CA LEU A 124 -20.48 27.67 8.52
C LEU A 124 -21.63 26.85 9.12
N TYR A 125 -22.44 27.46 9.98
CA TYR A 125 -23.59 26.80 10.62
C TYR A 125 -24.94 27.38 10.19
N GLY A 126 -26.02 26.71 10.57
CA GLY A 126 -27.40 27.01 10.14
C GLY A 126 -28.07 25.77 9.58
N ARG A 127 -29.39 25.82 9.37
CA ARG A 127 -30.14 24.71 8.78
C ARG A 127 -30.90 25.17 7.54
N ALA A 128 -31.17 24.23 6.63
CA ALA A 128 -31.88 24.52 5.38
C ALA A 128 -33.39 24.72 5.60
N ASP A 129 -33.92 24.26 6.74
CA ASP A 129 -35.33 24.37 7.16
C ASP A 129 -35.59 25.58 8.07
N GLU A 130 -34.61 26.47 8.25
CA GLU A 130 -34.81 27.72 8.98
C GLU A 130 -35.46 28.77 8.08
N ASP A 131 -36.50 29.45 8.59
CA ASP A 131 -37.21 30.55 7.91
C ASP A 131 -36.35 31.83 7.83
N VAL A 132 -35.16 31.72 7.25
CA VAL A 132 -34.24 32.83 6.99
C VAL A 132 -34.30 33.14 5.49
N GLN A 133 -34.46 34.41 5.16
CA GLN A 133 -34.41 34.83 3.76
C GLN A 133 -32.98 34.61 3.22
N PRO A 134 -32.81 33.79 2.16
CA PRO A 134 -31.50 33.55 1.58
C PRO A 134 -30.98 34.82 0.92
N ASP A 135 -29.66 35.00 0.93
CA ASP A 135 -29.03 35.96 0.04
C ASP A 135 -29.38 35.57 -1.42
N PRO A 136 -29.83 36.52 -2.26
CA PRO A 136 -30.32 36.22 -3.61
C PRO A 136 -29.25 35.62 -4.53
N TYR A 137 -27.96 35.80 -4.21
CA TYR A 137 -26.85 35.28 -5.00
C TYR A 137 -26.12 34.13 -4.29
N PHE A 138 -25.83 34.28 -3.00
CA PHE A 138 -24.99 33.34 -2.24
C PHE A 138 -25.77 32.32 -1.40
N GLY A 139 -27.08 32.48 -1.22
CA GLY A 139 -27.93 31.56 -0.47
C GLY A 139 -27.83 31.73 1.05
N LEU A 140 -27.89 30.61 1.81
CA LEU A 140 -28.02 30.63 3.28
C LEU A 140 -26.69 30.47 4.04
N LYS A 141 -25.74 29.72 3.48
CA LYS A 141 -24.42 29.45 4.08
C LYS A 141 -23.34 29.71 3.05
N TYR A 142 -22.56 30.75 3.28
CA TYR A 142 -21.58 31.16 2.29
C TYR A 142 -20.41 31.94 2.90
N ILE A 143 -19.32 31.95 2.15
CA ILE A 143 -18.30 33.00 2.18
C ILE A 143 -18.40 33.65 0.80
N GLY A 144 -18.94 34.87 0.76
CA GLY A 144 -19.30 35.57 -0.46
C GLY A 144 -18.38 36.76 -0.63
N VAL A 145 -17.76 36.85 -1.81
CA VAL A 145 -16.97 38.02 -2.21
C VAL A 145 -17.72 38.70 -3.35
N ASP A 146 -18.32 39.85 -3.05
CA ASP A 146 -19.00 40.68 -4.05
C ASP A 146 -18.04 41.77 -4.56
N ARG A 147 -18.55 42.69 -5.39
CA ARG A 147 -17.78 43.71 -6.08
C ARG A 147 -16.89 44.49 -5.12
N GLY A 148 -15.59 44.48 -5.43
CA GLY A 148 -14.56 45.19 -4.67
C GLY A 148 -14.11 44.50 -3.39
N GLY A 149 -14.69 43.36 -2.99
CA GLY A 149 -14.19 42.55 -1.89
C GLY A 149 -12.95 41.75 -2.24
N THR A 150 -12.15 41.37 -1.24
CA THR A 150 -10.95 40.52 -1.40
C THR A 150 -10.92 39.40 -0.35
N LEU A 151 -10.66 38.16 -0.78
CA LEU A 151 -10.44 37.01 0.08
C LEU A 151 -9.08 36.38 -0.24
N GLU A 152 -8.18 36.38 0.73
CA GLU A 152 -6.83 35.82 0.62
C GLU A 152 -6.61 34.73 1.68
N LEU A 153 -6.49 33.48 1.24
CA LEU A 153 -6.24 32.32 2.10
C LEU A 153 -5.01 31.56 1.58
N HIS A 154 -3.86 31.79 2.20
CA HIS A 154 -2.58 31.20 1.78
C HIS A 154 -2.02 30.34 2.91
N GLY A 155 -2.13 29.03 2.79
CA GLY A 155 -1.49 28.07 3.71
C GLY A 155 -0.22 27.45 3.15
N GLN A 156 0.33 26.47 3.87
CA GLN A 156 1.44 25.64 3.36
C GLN A 156 1.09 25.04 2.00
N LYS A 157 1.95 25.26 0.99
CA LYS A 157 1.78 24.66 -0.34
C LYS A 157 1.87 23.13 -0.24
N LYS A 158 0.79 22.45 -0.62
CA LYS A 158 0.76 20.99 -0.80
C LYS A 158 0.53 20.64 -2.26
N LEU A 159 1.15 19.58 -2.74
CA LEU A 159 0.81 19.02 -4.04
C LEU A 159 -0.64 18.54 -4.00
N SER A 160 -1.52 19.06 -4.86
CA SER A 160 -2.95 18.74 -4.78
C SER A 160 -3.30 17.40 -5.42
N TRP A 161 -2.55 16.98 -6.44
CA TRP A 161 -2.77 15.70 -7.14
C TRP A 161 -1.51 15.30 -7.93
N THR A 162 -1.41 14.02 -8.27
CA THR A 162 -0.37 13.44 -9.15
C THR A 162 -0.89 12.14 -9.77
N PHE A 163 -0.06 11.51 -10.61
CA PHE A 163 -0.34 10.20 -11.19
C PHE A 163 0.39 9.07 -10.43
N LEU A 164 -0.21 7.87 -10.44
CA LEU A 164 0.52 6.65 -10.14
C LEU A 164 1.54 6.40 -11.25
N ASN A 165 2.78 6.08 -10.87
CA ASN A 165 3.82 5.75 -11.85
C ASN A 165 3.74 4.30 -12.38
N LYS A 166 2.89 3.48 -11.73
CA LYS A 166 2.63 2.08 -12.06
C LYS A 166 1.15 1.78 -11.87
N THR A 167 0.63 0.81 -12.63
CA THR A 167 -0.73 0.31 -12.43
C THR A 167 -0.85 -0.28 -11.02
N LEU A 168 -1.85 0.17 -10.28
CA LEU A 168 -2.19 -0.38 -8.98
C LEU A 168 -3.17 -1.55 -9.18
N HIS A 169 -2.79 -2.75 -8.73
CA HIS A 169 -3.61 -3.95 -8.84
C HIS A 169 -4.51 -4.12 -7.61
N PRO A 170 -5.62 -4.89 -7.72
CA PRO A 170 -6.40 -5.30 -6.54
C PRO A 170 -5.50 -5.96 -5.49
N GLY A 171 -5.54 -5.47 -4.26
CA GLY A 171 -4.69 -5.95 -3.17
C GLY A 171 -3.37 -5.19 -2.96
N GLY A 172 -3.05 -4.20 -3.82
CA GLY A 172 -1.91 -3.30 -3.66
C GLY A 172 -0.93 -3.38 -4.85
N MET A 173 0.24 -2.75 -4.69
CA MET A 173 1.33 -2.93 -5.65
C MET A 173 2.11 -4.23 -5.37
N GLU A 174 2.58 -4.88 -6.44
CA GLU A 174 3.40 -6.11 -6.35
C GLU A 174 4.77 -5.88 -5.69
N GLU A 175 5.19 -4.61 -5.57
CA GLU A 175 6.50 -4.23 -5.03
C GLU A 175 6.40 -3.78 -3.58
N GLY A 176 6.59 -4.73 -2.67
CA GLY A 176 6.74 -4.46 -1.24
C GLY A 176 6.99 -5.75 -0.48
N GLY A 177 8.14 -5.83 0.20
CA GLY A 177 8.51 -6.99 0.99
C GLY A 177 9.49 -7.94 0.31
N TYR A 178 9.56 -9.17 0.81
CA TYR A 178 10.48 -10.22 0.32
C TYR A 178 9.70 -11.32 -0.40
N PHE A 179 10.16 -11.73 -1.59
CA PHE A 179 9.60 -12.85 -2.33
C PHE A 179 10.71 -13.82 -2.76
N PHE A 180 10.56 -15.09 -2.39
CA PHE A 180 11.46 -16.15 -2.79
C PHE A 180 10.64 -17.33 -3.30
N GLU A 181 10.87 -17.72 -4.56
CA GLU A 181 10.29 -18.91 -5.15
C GLU A 181 11.38 -19.78 -5.78
N ARG A 182 11.35 -21.08 -5.49
CA ARG A 182 12.23 -22.08 -6.09
C ARG A 182 11.49 -23.36 -6.41
N SER A 183 12.03 -24.09 -7.38
CA SER A 183 11.52 -25.38 -7.86
C SER A 183 12.68 -26.36 -8.06
N TRP A 184 12.75 -27.08 -9.18
CA TRP A 184 13.85 -27.97 -9.53
C TRP A 184 15.23 -27.29 -9.43
N GLY A 185 16.25 -28.08 -9.09
CA GLY A 185 17.62 -27.60 -8.89
C GLY A 185 17.91 -26.98 -7.51
N HIS A 186 16.89 -26.81 -6.67
CA HIS A 186 17.01 -26.22 -5.33
C HIS A 186 16.59 -27.17 -4.20
N ARG A 187 16.91 -28.45 -4.32
CA ARG A 187 16.51 -29.49 -3.34
C ARG A 187 17.09 -29.24 -1.94
N GLY A 188 16.36 -29.64 -0.90
CA GLY A 188 16.83 -29.69 0.49
C GLY A 188 15.97 -28.86 1.43
N VAL A 189 16.51 -28.61 2.63
CA VAL A 189 15.93 -27.73 3.64
C VAL A 189 16.41 -26.30 3.37
N ILE A 190 15.50 -25.34 3.29
CA ILE A 190 15.80 -23.92 3.06
C ILE A 190 15.43 -23.13 4.31
N VAL A 191 16.36 -22.32 4.81
CA VAL A 191 16.19 -21.52 6.03
C VAL A 191 16.34 -20.04 5.69
N HIS A 192 15.36 -19.23 6.08
CA HIS A 192 15.44 -17.77 6.08
C HIS A 192 15.49 -17.26 7.52
N VAL A 193 16.45 -16.38 7.81
CA VAL A 193 16.59 -15.67 9.08
C VAL A 193 16.09 -14.25 8.87
N ILE A 194 15.07 -13.86 9.63
CA ILE A 194 14.33 -12.63 9.46
C ILE A 194 14.51 -11.75 10.69
N ASP A 195 14.78 -10.47 10.47
CA ASP A 195 14.86 -9.47 11.52
C ASP A 195 13.46 -9.13 12.04
N PRO A 196 13.12 -9.42 13.31
CA PRO A 196 11.80 -9.08 13.87
C PRO A 196 11.54 -7.56 13.91
N LYS A 197 12.59 -6.73 13.93
CA LYS A 197 12.45 -5.28 14.02
C LYS A 197 11.97 -4.66 12.71
N SER A 198 12.40 -5.19 11.58
CA SER A 198 12.16 -4.60 10.25
C SER A 198 11.39 -5.50 9.28
N GLY A 199 11.27 -6.81 9.56
CA GLY A 199 10.73 -7.78 8.63
C GLY A 199 11.67 -8.10 7.45
N THR A 200 12.94 -7.68 7.51
CA THR A 200 13.91 -7.95 6.44
C THR A 200 14.56 -9.33 6.58
N VAL A 201 14.87 -9.98 5.46
CA VAL A 201 15.69 -11.21 5.46
C VAL A 201 17.15 -10.83 5.66
N ILE A 202 17.74 -11.30 6.75
CA ILE A 202 19.16 -11.09 7.09
C ILE A 202 20.02 -12.11 6.33
N HIS A 203 19.63 -13.38 6.39
CA HIS A 203 20.34 -14.49 5.78
C HIS A 203 19.36 -15.52 5.20
N SER A 204 19.75 -16.15 4.09
CA SER A 204 19.04 -17.28 3.50
C SER A 204 20.06 -18.32 3.05
N ASP A 205 19.82 -19.58 3.37
CA ASP A 205 20.71 -20.69 3.00
C ASP A 205 19.91 -21.97 2.72
N ARG A 206 20.50 -22.86 1.91
CA ARG A 206 19.92 -24.14 1.48
C ARG A 206 20.85 -25.28 1.88
N PHE A 207 20.30 -26.30 2.52
CA PHE A 207 20.98 -27.49 2.98
C PHE A 207 20.48 -28.71 2.22
N ASP A 208 21.29 -29.26 1.31
CA ASP A 208 20.91 -30.44 0.49
C ASP A 208 21.07 -31.73 1.31
N THR A 209 20.23 -31.87 2.33
CA THR A 209 20.17 -33.03 3.22
C THR A 209 19.70 -34.31 2.53
N TYR A 210 19.30 -34.24 1.25
CA TYR A 210 19.18 -35.44 0.41
C TYR A 210 20.55 -35.93 -0.06
N ARG A 211 21.44 -35.01 -0.47
CA ARG A 211 22.71 -35.36 -1.12
C ARG A 211 23.79 -35.85 -0.16
N SER A 212 23.87 -35.28 1.04
CA SER A 212 24.98 -35.54 1.96
C SER A 212 24.57 -35.38 3.42
N LYS A 213 25.09 -36.25 4.29
CA LYS A 213 24.96 -36.15 5.75
C LYS A 213 25.62 -34.89 6.31
N LYS A 214 26.71 -34.41 5.69
CA LYS A 214 27.40 -33.17 6.11
C LYS A 214 26.48 -31.95 6.05
N GLU A 215 25.48 -31.94 5.17
CA GLU A 215 24.50 -30.86 5.09
C GLU A 215 23.52 -30.86 6.28
N SER A 216 23.30 -32.03 6.91
CA SER A 216 22.54 -32.15 8.16
C SER A 216 23.29 -31.50 9.32
N GLU A 217 24.58 -31.81 9.44
CA GLU A 217 25.48 -31.21 10.44
C GLU A 217 25.57 -29.69 10.25
N ARG A 218 25.72 -29.23 8.99
CA ARG A 218 25.77 -27.80 8.64
C ARG A 218 24.47 -27.08 8.97
N LEU A 219 23.31 -27.70 8.72
CA LEU A 219 22.00 -27.16 9.11
C LEU A 219 21.92 -26.95 10.63
N ALA A 220 22.28 -27.96 11.41
CA ALA A 220 22.25 -27.86 12.87
C ALA A 220 23.20 -26.77 13.40
N GLN A 221 24.42 -26.68 12.86
CA GLN A 221 25.38 -25.63 13.20
C GLN A 221 24.83 -24.25 12.86
N TYR A 222 24.31 -24.08 11.64
CA TYR A 222 23.71 -22.82 11.19
C TYR A 222 22.61 -22.35 12.15
N LEU A 223 21.65 -23.23 12.47
CA LEU A 223 20.56 -22.92 13.40
C LEU A 223 21.02 -22.58 14.82
N ASN A 224 22.17 -23.09 15.26
CA ASN A 224 22.77 -22.74 16.56
C ASN A 224 23.47 -21.38 16.56
N THR A 225 24.01 -20.95 15.42
CA THR A 225 24.65 -19.63 15.30
C THR A 225 23.66 -18.47 15.19
N VAL A 226 22.40 -18.75 14.81
CA VAL A 226 21.36 -17.73 14.74
C VAL A 226 21.05 -17.19 16.15
N PRO A 227 21.14 -15.86 16.38
CA PRO A 227 20.81 -15.27 17.67
C PRO A 227 19.37 -15.52 18.11
N GLU A 228 19.16 -15.61 19.42
CA GLU A 228 17.83 -15.66 20.03
C GLU A 228 17.00 -14.43 19.64
N GLY A 229 15.68 -14.60 19.50
CA GLY A 229 14.74 -13.56 19.09
C GLY A 229 14.60 -13.36 17.58
N ARG A 230 15.45 -13.98 16.74
CA ARG A 230 15.28 -13.95 15.27
C ARG A 230 14.08 -14.79 14.85
N ILE A 231 13.39 -14.35 13.79
CA ILE A 231 12.33 -15.14 13.17
C ILE A 231 13.00 -16.11 12.17
N LEU A 232 12.63 -17.38 12.23
CA LEU A 232 13.09 -18.42 11.33
C LEU A 232 11.91 -18.89 10.47
N SER A 233 12.12 -18.90 9.16
CA SER A 233 11.25 -19.58 8.21
C SER A 233 12.02 -20.75 7.61
N VAL A 234 11.50 -21.97 7.77
CA VAL A 234 12.14 -23.20 7.31
C VAL A 234 11.15 -24.01 6.49
N ALA A 235 11.55 -24.42 5.29
CA ALA A 235 10.72 -25.25 4.44
C ALA A 235 11.56 -26.20 3.58
N VAL A 236 10.93 -27.29 3.15
CA VAL A 236 11.57 -28.32 2.32
C VAL A 236 11.22 -28.09 0.84
N ASN A 237 12.20 -28.22 -0.05
CA ASN A 237 11.97 -28.24 -1.50
C ASN A 237 12.47 -29.57 -2.07
N ASP A 238 11.64 -30.26 -2.85
CA ASP A 238 11.85 -31.62 -3.39
C ASP A 238 12.02 -32.70 -2.30
N GLU A 239 13.17 -32.75 -1.63
CA GLU A 239 13.52 -33.81 -0.69
C GLU A 239 14.53 -33.29 0.34
N GLY A 240 14.25 -33.52 1.62
CA GLY A 240 15.11 -33.09 2.71
C GLY A 240 15.38 -34.14 3.80
N SER A 241 14.95 -35.39 3.62
CA SER A 241 14.97 -36.42 4.67
C SER A 241 16.07 -37.48 4.51
N ARG A 242 16.56 -37.76 3.28
CA ARG A 242 17.34 -38.98 3.00
C ARG A 242 18.62 -39.13 3.83
N ASN A 243 19.38 -38.05 4.03
CA ASN A 243 20.56 -38.02 4.89
C ASN A 243 20.38 -37.08 6.10
N LEU A 244 19.12 -36.79 6.47
CA LEU A 244 18.80 -35.95 7.62
C LEU A 244 18.96 -36.76 8.92
N ASP A 245 19.96 -36.37 9.71
CA ASP A 245 20.35 -37.08 10.93
C ASP A 245 19.69 -36.54 12.20
N ASP A 246 19.90 -37.26 13.30
CA ASP A 246 19.32 -36.94 14.61
C ASP A 246 19.75 -35.58 15.16
N VAL A 247 20.93 -35.08 14.76
CA VAL A 247 21.43 -33.78 15.24
C VAL A 247 20.58 -32.65 14.66
N ALA A 248 20.33 -32.66 13.36
CA ALA A 248 19.44 -31.69 12.72
C ALA A 248 17.98 -31.84 13.18
N ARG A 249 17.49 -33.09 13.31
CA ARG A 249 16.13 -33.35 13.79
C ARG A 249 15.91 -32.79 15.20
N LYS A 250 16.84 -33.05 16.13
CA LYS A 250 16.79 -32.50 17.50
C LYS A 250 16.92 -30.98 17.52
N ALA A 251 17.74 -30.38 16.65
CA ALA A 251 17.84 -28.94 16.53
C ALA A 251 16.49 -28.31 16.14
N MET A 252 15.77 -28.91 15.18
CA MET A 252 14.43 -28.46 14.79
C MET A 252 13.37 -28.72 15.87
N THR A 253 13.43 -29.84 16.59
CA THR A 253 12.54 -30.09 17.73
C THR A 253 12.74 -29.05 18.84
N LYS A 254 13.99 -28.65 19.12
CA LYS A 254 14.30 -27.58 20.09
C LYS A 254 13.71 -26.22 19.67
N LEU A 255 13.51 -26.00 18.38
CA LEU A 255 12.87 -24.80 17.83
C LEU A 255 11.33 -24.81 17.91
N GLY A 256 10.73 -25.94 18.31
CA GLY A 256 9.28 -26.11 18.48
C GLY A 256 8.61 -27.04 17.46
N SER A 257 9.35 -27.56 16.48
CA SER A 257 8.77 -28.49 15.50
C SER A 257 8.37 -29.81 16.14
N LYS A 258 7.16 -30.27 15.82
CA LYS A 258 6.58 -31.55 16.22
C LYS A 258 6.70 -32.61 15.13
N HIS A 259 6.69 -32.21 13.85
CA HIS A 259 6.66 -33.15 12.72
C HIS A 259 8.02 -33.39 12.07
N PHE A 260 8.97 -32.45 12.16
CA PHE A 260 10.27 -32.57 11.49
C PHE A 260 11.11 -33.76 11.98
N LEU A 261 10.90 -34.20 13.23
CA LEU A 261 11.52 -35.43 13.76
C LEU A 261 11.22 -36.64 12.87
N HIS A 262 10.01 -36.69 12.31
CA HIS A 262 9.52 -37.77 11.44
C HIS A 262 9.43 -37.37 9.98
N LEU A 263 10.17 -36.33 9.55
CA LEU A 263 10.20 -35.91 8.14
C LEU A 263 10.63 -37.10 7.26
N GLY A 264 9.73 -37.51 6.37
CA GLY A 264 9.88 -38.62 5.44
C GLY A 264 10.22 -38.17 4.03
N PHE A 265 10.44 -39.17 3.16
CA PHE A 265 10.91 -38.94 1.80
C PHE A 265 9.92 -38.07 1.01
N ARG A 266 10.40 -36.93 0.52
CA ARG A 266 9.63 -35.96 -0.28
C ARG A 266 8.40 -35.35 0.41
N HIS A 267 8.29 -35.43 1.72
CA HIS A 267 7.19 -34.81 2.46
C HIS A 267 7.26 -33.27 2.31
N PRO A 268 6.19 -32.62 1.82
CA PRO A 268 6.02 -31.19 1.97
C PRO A 268 6.01 -30.81 3.45
N TRP A 269 6.82 -29.83 3.81
CA TRP A 269 6.97 -29.40 5.19
C TRP A 269 7.36 -27.92 5.24
N SER A 270 6.66 -27.17 6.09
CA SER A 270 6.88 -25.74 6.25
C SER A 270 6.67 -25.29 7.69
N PHE A 271 7.49 -24.36 8.16
CA PHE A 271 7.60 -24.02 9.58
C PHE A 271 8.06 -22.59 9.80
N LEU A 272 7.44 -21.91 10.77
CA LEU A 272 7.88 -20.61 11.26
C LEU A 272 8.05 -20.67 12.77
N THR A 273 9.07 -20.01 13.30
CA THR A 273 9.26 -19.86 14.76
C THR A 273 10.05 -18.60 15.08
N VAL A 274 9.96 -18.14 16.33
CA VAL A 274 10.93 -17.21 16.90
C VAL A 274 11.97 -18.02 17.67
N LYS A 275 13.25 -17.90 17.28
CA LYS A 275 14.37 -18.56 17.96
C LYS A 275 14.33 -18.21 19.46
N GLY A 276 14.27 -19.24 20.30
CA GLY A 276 14.17 -19.09 21.76
C GLY A 276 12.76 -19.11 22.33
N ASN A 277 11.75 -19.10 21.45
CA ASN A 277 10.35 -19.14 21.84
C ASN A 277 9.61 -20.25 21.07
N PRO A 278 9.83 -21.54 21.43
CA PRO A 278 9.27 -22.67 20.69
C PRO A 278 7.74 -22.73 20.73
N SER A 279 7.08 -22.16 21.76
CA SER A 279 5.61 -22.08 21.80
C SER A 279 5.04 -21.13 20.75
N SER A 280 5.88 -20.29 20.14
CA SER A 280 5.50 -19.40 19.05
C SER A 280 5.46 -20.11 17.68
N SER A 281 5.89 -21.36 17.59
CA SER A 281 6.04 -22.02 16.29
C SER A 281 4.70 -22.37 15.64
N VAL A 282 4.63 -22.20 14.33
CA VAL A 282 3.57 -22.76 13.47
C VAL A 282 4.20 -23.71 12.47
N GLU A 283 3.56 -24.83 12.23
CA GLU A 283 4.08 -25.93 11.41
C GLU A 283 2.94 -26.52 10.59
N ASP A 284 3.24 -26.88 9.35
CA ASP A 284 2.37 -27.69 8.51
C ASP A 284 3.20 -28.77 7.82
N HIS A 285 2.61 -29.95 7.65
CA HIS A 285 3.29 -31.15 7.18
C HIS A 285 2.28 -32.09 6.51
N ILE A 286 2.67 -32.62 5.34
CA ILE A 286 1.91 -33.65 4.64
C ILE A 286 2.82 -34.85 4.35
N GLU A 287 2.32 -36.05 4.65
CA GLU A 287 2.95 -37.29 4.17
C GLU A 287 2.71 -37.43 2.67
N TYR A 288 3.79 -37.58 1.90
CA TYR A 288 3.72 -37.59 0.44
C TYR A 288 4.27 -38.89 -0.14
N HIS A 289 3.39 -39.66 -0.76
CA HIS A 289 3.72 -40.98 -1.29
C HIS A 289 4.23 -40.87 -2.74
N GLY A 290 5.25 -40.04 -2.99
CA GLY A 290 6.18 -40.02 -4.14
C GLY A 290 5.66 -40.01 -5.58
N HIS A 291 4.38 -40.22 -5.83
CA HIS A 291 3.79 -40.59 -7.13
C HIS A 291 2.38 -40.03 -7.36
N HIS A 292 1.81 -39.29 -6.41
CA HIS A 292 0.37 -38.98 -6.42
C HIS A 292 0.07 -37.51 -6.13
N GLY A 293 -0.27 -36.78 -7.20
CA GLY A 293 -1.00 -35.53 -7.11
C GLY A 293 -0.25 -34.36 -6.49
N SER A 294 -0.97 -33.24 -6.42
CA SER A 294 -0.51 -32.07 -5.68
C SER A 294 -0.57 -32.30 -4.17
N ALA A 295 0.38 -31.75 -3.43
CA ALA A 295 0.38 -31.74 -1.98
C ALA A 295 1.07 -30.47 -1.50
N ALA A 296 0.61 -29.86 -0.41
CA ALA A 296 1.15 -28.58 0.04
C ALA A 296 1.09 -28.42 1.56
N ALA A 297 2.23 -28.09 2.16
CA ALA A 297 2.34 -27.65 3.55
C ALA A 297 2.55 -26.14 3.58
N ARG A 298 1.65 -25.41 4.24
CA ARG A 298 1.65 -23.94 4.26
C ARG A 298 1.50 -23.39 5.67
N VAL A 299 2.35 -22.43 5.99
CA VAL A 299 2.29 -21.70 7.26
C VAL A 299 2.34 -20.21 7.00
N PHE A 300 1.67 -19.46 7.86
CA PHE A 300 1.80 -18.01 7.91
C PHE A 300 1.72 -17.54 9.36
N LYS A 301 2.33 -16.40 9.64
CA LYS A 301 2.24 -15.76 10.95
C LYS A 301 2.47 -14.25 10.85
N LEU A 302 1.63 -13.51 11.58
CA LEU A 302 1.80 -12.08 11.77
C LEU A 302 2.79 -11.78 12.89
N PHE A 303 3.66 -10.80 12.63
CA PHE A 303 4.64 -10.27 13.57
C PHE A 303 4.48 -8.75 13.66
N ARG A 304 5.01 -8.17 14.74
CA ARG A 304 5.04 -6.72 14.95
C ARG A 304 6.48 -6.24 14.94
N THR A 305 6.74 -5.16 14.22
CA THR A 305 8.01 -4.43 14.27
C THR A 305 8.19 -3.74 15.61
N GLU A 306 9.39 -3.21 15.86
CA GLU A 306 9.68 -2.39 17.05
C GLU A 306 8.79 -1.13 17.13
N HIS A 307 8.25 -0.68 16.00
CA HIS A 307 7.36 0.47 15.89
C HIS A 307 5.87 0.09 15.90
N GLY A 308 5.54 -1.18 16.16
CA GLY A 308 4.15 -1.66 16.25
C GLY A 308 3.49 -1.99 14.90
N GLU A 309 4.19 -1.82 13.78
CA GLU A 309 3.69 -2.14 12.44
C GLU A 309 3.60 -3.65 12.25
N LEU A 310 2.53 -4.13 11.62
CA LEU A 310 2.35 -5.55 11.34
C LEU A 310 3.06 -5.94 10.04
N PHE A 311 3.71 -7.10 10.05
CA PHE A 311 4.18 -7.77 8.85
C PHE A 311 3.84 -9.25 8.89
N ASN A 312 3.57 -9.85 7.73
CA ASN A 312 3.23 -11.26 7.59
C ASN A 312 4.41 -12.02 7.01
N VAL A 313 4.79 -13.13 7.63
CA VAL A 313 5.72 -14.09 7.03
C VAL A 313 4.91 -15.31 6.63
N SER A 314 4.96 -15.69 5.35
CA SER A 314 4.36 -16.91 4.84
C SER A 314 5.43 -17.82 4.24
N SER A 315 5.26 -19.13 4.43
CA SER A 315 6.09 -20.14 3.81
C SER A 315 5.24 -21.29 3.30
N SER A 316 5.61 -21.82 2.14
CA SER A 316 4.94 -22.91 1.47
C SER A 316 5.96 -23.90 0.91
N SER A 317 5.69 -25.18 1.09
CA SER A 317 6.38 -26.32 0.49
C SER A 317 5.35 -27.15 -0.24
N GLU A 318 5.52 -27.36 -1.55
CA GLU A 318 4.48 -27.99 -2.39
C GLU A 318 5.05 -28.95 -3.42
N TRP A 319 4.25 -29.97 -3.74
CA TRP A 319 4.23 -30.65 -5.04
C TRP A 319 3.07 -30.06 -5.84
N VAL A 320 3.37 -29.46 -6.98
CA VAL A 320 2.37 -28.85 -7.87
C VAL A 320 2.20 -29.76 -9.08
N GLN A 321 0.96 -30.17 -9.34
CA GLN A 321 0.57 -30.84 -10.57
C GLN A 321 -0.18 -29.87 -11.49
N ASP A 322 0.47 -29.43 -12.55
CA ASP A 322 -0.20 -28.71 -13.62
C ASP A 322 -1.16 -29.67 -14.36
N VAL A 323 -2.28 -29.17 -14.87
CA VAL A 323 -3.30 -29.97 -15.56
C VAL A 323 -3.58 -29.40 -16.94
N GLU A 324 -3.86 -30.27 -17.90
CA GLU A 324 -4.17 -29.87 -19.27
C GLU A 324 -5.26 -30.79 -19.84
N TRP A 325 -6.24 -30.18 -20.50
CA TRP A 325 -7.23 -30.92 -21.26
C TRP A 325 -6.59 -31.49 -22.52
N THR A 326 -6.87 -32.76 -22.81
CA THR A 326 -6.55 -33.32 -24.13
C THR A 326 -7.32 -32.59 -25.24
N GLU A 327 -6.94 -32.85 -26.49
CA GLU A 327 -7.81 -32.60 -27.64
C GLU A 327 -9.16 -33.34 -27.48
N TRP A 328 -10.14 -32.90 -28.27
CA TRP A 328 -11.44 -33.57 -28.35
C TRP A 328 -11.33 -34.84 -29.20
N PHE A 329 -11.90 -35.93 -28.70
CA PHE A 329 -12.05 -37.19 -29.41
C PHE A 329 -13.52 -37.38 -29.77
N GLU A 330 -13.83 -37.47 -31.06
CA GLU A 330 -15.20 -37.58 -31.57
C GLU A 330 -15.63 -39.06 -31.69
N HIS A 331 -16.88 -39.33 -31.29
CA HIS A 331 -17.51 -40.64 -31.38
C HIS A 331 -18.90 -40.52 -31.99
N ASP A 332 -18.97 -40.87 -33.28
CA ASP A 332 -20.16 -40.66 -34.11
C ASP A 332 -21.15 -41.84 -34.09
N GLN A 333 -20.71 -43.03 -33.67
CA GLN A 333 -21.56 -44.22 -33.50
C GLN A 333 -21.11 -45.09 -32.33
N VAL A 334 -21.69 -44.84 -31.16
CA VAL A 334 -21.35 -45.56 -29.93
C VAL A 334 -22.04 -46.94 -29.96
N SER A 335 -21.26 -48.02 -30.09
CA SER A 335 -21.80 -49.37 -29.99
C SER A 335 -22.26 -49.63 -28.55
N TYR A 336 -23.52 -50.07 -28.37
CA TYR A 336 -24.12 -50.29 -27.04
C TYR A 336 -23.27 -51.24 -26.20
N THR A 337 -22.44 -50.68 -25.33
CA THR A 337 -21.59 -51.42 -24.41
C THR A 337 -22.20 -51.34 -23.03
N LYS A 338 -22.80 -52.45 -22.58
CA LYS A 338 -23.44 -52.55 -21.26
C LYS A 338 -22.44 -52.13 -20.17
N GLY A 339 -22.69 -50.98 -19.53
CA GLY A 339 -21.86 -50.42 -18.47
C GLY A 339 -20.84 -49.34 -18.89
N GLY A 340 -21.02 -48.68 -20.03
CA GLY A 340 -20.20 -47.54 -20.48
C GLY A 340 -18.92 -47.93 -21.20
N GLU A 341 -18.20 -46.95 -21.73
CA GLU A 341 -16.95 -47.18 -22.46
C GLU A 341 -15.75 -47.27 -21.51
N LYS A 342 -14.83 -48.19 -21.78
CA LYS A 342 -13.59 -48.28 -21.02
C LYS A 342 -12.60 -47.24 -21.52
N ILE A 343 -12.05 -46.43 -20.62
CA ILE A 343 -10.98 -45.48 -20.96
C ILE A 343 -9.72 -46.21 -21.45
N SER A 344 -9.49 -47.46 -21.03
CA SER A 344 -8.42 -48.30 -21.57
C SER A 344 -8.53 -48.51 -23.07
N ASP A 345 -9.75 -48.66 -23.57
CA ASP A 345 -10.02 -48.97 -24.97
C ASP A 345 -9.87 -47.69 -25.80
N LEU A 346 -10.32 -46.54 -25.27
CA LEU A 346 -10.04 -45.22 -25.82
C LEU A 346 -8.54 -44.87 -25.89
N ARG A 347 -7.77 -45.25 -24.87
CA ARG A 347 -6.32 -45.10 -24.89
C ARG A 347 -5.67 -46.00 -25.94
N ALA A 348 -6.20 -47.20 -26.15
CA ALA A 348 -5.68 -48.12 -27.15
C ALA A 348 -5.93 -47.60 -28.57
N THR A 349 -7.06 -46.91 -28.81
CA THR A 349 -7.36 -46.26 -30.09
C THR A 349 -6.59 -44.95 -30.28
N HIS A 350 -6.20 -44.28 -29.20
CA HIS A 350 -5.45 -43.02 -29.21
C HIS A 350 -4.13 -43.12 -28.41
N PRO A 351 -3.16 -43.94 -28.85
CA PRO A 351 -1.95 -44.23 -28.10
C PRO A 351 -1.15 -42.95 -27.81
N GLY A 352 -0.81 -42.75 -26.54
CA GLY A 352 -0.01 -41.60 -26.07
C GLY A 352 -0.77 -40.28 -25.96
N LYS A 353 -2.04 -40.20 -26.38
CA LYS A 353 -2.84 -38.97 -26.37
C LYS A 353 -3.70 -38.81 -25.12
N ILE A 354 -4.13 -39.91 -24.51
CA ILE A 354 -4.95 -39.94 -23.30
C ILE A 354 -4.12 -40.49 -22.14
N CYS A 355 -4.08 -39.76 -21.02
CA CYS A 355 -3.29 -40.16 -19.85
C CYS A 355 -3.82 -41.43 -19.18
N ASN A 356 -2.93 -42.14 -18.48
CA ASN A 356 -3.26 -43.38 -17.79
C ASN A 356 -4.29 -43.20 -16.65
N ARG A 357 -4.34 -41.99 -16.06
CA ARG A 357 -5.25 -41.62 -14.97
C ARG A 357 -5.73 -40.18 -15.17
N PRO A 358 -6.83 -39.98 -15.94
CA PRO A 358 -7.49 -38.67 -16.02
C PRO A 358 -7.93 -38.20 -14.63
N ILE A 359 -7.82 -36.89 -14.40
CA ILE A 359 -8.29 -36.19 -13.21
C ILE A 359 -9.78 -35.86 -13.36
N ASP A 360 -10.20 -35.53 -14.58
CA ASP A 360 -11.58 -35.16 -14.91
C ASP A 360 -11.89 -35.55 -16.38
N ILE A 361 -13.18 -35.61 -16.72
CA ILE A 361 -13.68 -36.01 -18.05
C ILE A 361 -14.81 -35.07 -18.44
N GLN A 362 -14.75 -34.54 -19.66
CA GLN A 362 -15.80 -33.71 -20.21
C GLN A 362 -16.32 -34.32 -21.51
N ALA A 363 -17.64 -34.45 -21.63
CA ALA A 363 -18.30 -34.83 -22.86
C ALA A 363 -19.29 -33.75 -23.32
N THR A 364 -19.37 -33.52 -24.62
CA THR A 364 -20.37 -32.64 -25.24
C THR A 364 -20.95 -33.31 -26.48
N THR A 365 -22.11 -32.83 -26.94
CA THR A 365 -22.54 -33.08 -28.32
C THR A 365 -21.53 -32.46 -29.30
N VAL A 366 -21.60 -32.85 -30.57
CA VAL A 366 -20.78 -32.25 -31.64
C VAL A 366 -21.03 -30.74 -31.73
N ASP A 367 -22.26 -30.31 -31.49
CA ASP A 367 -22.69 -28.90 -31.45
C ASP A 367 -22.28 -28.16 -30.16
N GLY A 368 -21.59 -28.84 -29.24
CA GLY A 368 -21.01 -28.23 -28.03
C GLY A 368 -21.95 -28.15 -26.81
N VAL A 369 -23.07 -28.86 -26.81
CA VAL A 369 -23.96 -28.95 -25.64
C VAL A 369 -23.32 -29.88 -24.61
N ASN A 370 -23.17 -29.42 -23.36
CA ASN A 370 -22.59 -30.23 -22.29
C ASN A 370 -23.45 -31.46 -21.98
N LEU A 371 -22.81 -32.63 -21.92
CA LEU A 371 -23.43 -33.89 -21.56
C LEU A 371 -23.09 -34.26 -20.12
N THR A 372 -23.98 -35.01 -19.47
CA THR A 372 -23.70 -35.53 -18.13
C THR A 372 -22.81 -36.76 -18.26
N THR A 373 -21.76 -36.88 -17.45
CA THR A 373 -20.90 -38.06 -17.44
C THR A 373 -20.87 -38.70 -16.06
N GLU A 374 -20.88 -40.02 -16.02
CA GLU A 374 -20.71 -40.82 -14.80
C GLU A 374 -19.47 -41.71 -14.95
N VAL A 375 -18.60 -41.72 -13.93
CA VAL A 375 -17.34 -42.49 -13.97
C VAL A 375 -17.36 -43.59 -12.91
N VAL A 376 -17.19 -44.83 -13.37
CA VAL A 376 -17.13 -46.02 -12.51
C VAL A 376 -15.69 -46.51 -12.41
N TYR A 377 -15.23 -46.67 -11.16
CA TYR A 377 -13.88 -47.12 -10.83
C TYR A 377 -13.92 -48.59 -10.42
N LYS A 378 -13.22 -49.46 -11.16
CA LYS A 378 -13.10 -50.89 -10.82
C LYS A 378 -11.65 -51.24 -10.47
N ARG A 379 -11.45 -51.79 -9.26
CA ARG A 379 -10.14 -52.24 -8.72
C ARG A 379 -9.00 -51.21 -8.89
N GLY A 380 -9.30 -49.92 -8.78
CA GLY A 380 -8.31 -48.83 -8.78
C GLY A 380 -7.58 -48.55 -10.11
N GLN A 381 -7.92 -49.24 -11.21
CA GLN A 381 -7.26 -49.06 -12.52
C GLN A 381 -8.19 -49.17 -13.74
N ASP A 382 -9.30 -49.90 -13.65
CA ASP A 382 -10.26 -50.04 -14.75
C ASP A 382 -11.31 -48.92 -14.66
N TYR A 383 -11.10 -47.87 -15.46
CA TYR A 383 -12.02 -46.74 -15.57
C TYR A 383 -13.04 -46.99 -16.68
N ARG A 384 -14.32 -46.83 -16.35
CA ARG A 384 -15.40 -46.74 -17.34
C ARG A 384 -16.11 -45.42 -17.16
N PHE A 385 -16.49 -44.79 -18.27
CA PHE A 385 -17.40 -43.66 -18.22
C PHE A 385 -18.64 -43.93 -19.06
N VAL A 386 -19.76 -43.41 -18.59
CA VAL A 386 -21.03 -43.39 -19.30
C VAL A 386 -21.38 -41.93 -19.51
N CYS A 387 -21.99 -41.60 -20.64
CA CYS A 387 -22.54 -40.27 -20.85
C CYS A 387 -24.05 -40.35 -21.05
N TYR A 388 -24.72 -39.29 -20.60
CA TYR A 388 -26.16 -39.13 -20.68
C TYR A 388 -26.52 -37.79 -21.33
N ASP A 389 -27.46 -37.85 -22.27
CA ASP A 389 -28.16 -36.69 -22.81
C ASP A 389 -29.62 -36.74 -22.32
N GLN A 390 -30.02 -35.75 -21.51
CA GLN A 390 -31.36 -35.67 -20.92
C GLN A 390 -31.84 -36.98 -20.23
N GLY A 391 -30.92 -37.75 -19.64
CA GLY A 391 -31.22 -39.00 -18.96
C GLY A 391 -31.28 -40.24 -19.85
N GLN A 392 -30.99 -40.12 -21.15
CA GLN A 392 -30.79 -41.23 -22.07
C GLN A 392 -29.30 -41.40 -22.42
N ASP A 393 -28.87 -42.63 -22.75
CA ASP A 393 -27.50 -42.91 -23.19
C ASP A 393 -27.18 -42.10 -24.46
N CYS A 394 -26.01 -41.46 -24.53
CA CYS A 394 -25.67 -40.66 -25.72
C CYS A 394 -25.52 -41.53 -26.97
N GLN A 395 -26.03 -41.04 -28.10
CA GLN A 395 -25.87 -41.69 -29.41
C GLN A 395 -24.55 -41.29 -30.10
N SER A 396 -24.15 -40.02 -29.95
CA SER A 396 -22.87 -39.48 -30.38
C SER A 396 -22.40 -38.42 -29.40
N TYR A 397 -21.09 -38.28 -29.26
CA TYR A 397 -20.48 -37.28 -28.38
C TYR A 397 -19.03 -37.02 -28.79
N ARG A 398 -18.49 -35.90 -28.34
CA ARG A 398 -17.04 -35.69 -28.26
C ARG A 398 -16.62 -35.66 -26.80
N VAL A 399 -15.48 -36.28 -26.49
CA VAL A 399 -14.95 -36.38 -25.13
C VAL A 399 -13.52 -35.85 -25.06
N ARG A 400 -13.16 -35.24 -23.94
CA ARG A 400 -11.78 -34.91 -23.61
C ARG A 400 -11.49 -35.22 -22.14
N PHE A 401 -10.22 -35.38 -21.82
CA PHE A 401 -9.75 -35.83 -20.51
C PHE A 401 -8.83 -34.77 -19.91
N LEU A 402 -9.04 -34.43 -18.64
CA LEU A 402 -8.13 -33.56 -17.92
C LEU A 402 -6.98 -34.40 -17.41
N CYS A 403 -5.79 -34.18 -17.96
CA CYS A 403 -4.62 -34.95 -17.65
C CYS A 403 -3.65 -34.16 -16.78
N GLY A 404 -3.17 -34.80 -15.70
CA GLY A 404 -2.13 -34.22 -14.85
C GLY A 404 -0.76 -34.37 -15.49
N LYS A 405 0.00 -33.27 -15.55
CA LYS A 405 1.42 -33.26 -15.93
C LYS A 405 2.28 -33.88 -14.81
N PRO A 406 3.56 -34.19 -15.07
CA PRO A 406 4.48 -34.59 -14.02
C PRO A 406 4.52 -33.53 -12.90
N VAL A 407 4.41 -33.98 -11.65
CA VAL A 407 4.51 -33.09 -10.49
C VAL A 407 5.89 -32.44 -10.41
N ARG A 408 5.92 -31.18 -9.96
CA ARG A 408 7.16 -30.45 -9.69
C ARG A 408 7.14 -29.86 -8.28
N PRO A 409 8.29 -29.77 -7.59
CA PRO A 409 8.35 -29.14 -6.29
C PRO A 409 8.23 -27.63 -6.48
N LYS A 410 7.58 -26.96 -5.53
CA LYS A 410 7.49 -25.50 -5.47
C LYS A 410 7.63 -25.09 -4.01
N LEU A 411 8.63 -24.28 -3.71
CA LEU A 411 8.78 -23.63 -2.41
C LEU A 411 8.65 -22.14 -2.58
N THR A 412 7.82 -21.53 -1.73
CA THR A 412 7.60 -20.08 -1.71
C THR A 412 7.79 -19.55 -0.29
N VAL A 413 8.52 -18.45 -0.13
CA VAL A 413 8.60 -17.68 1.11
C VAL A 413 8.28 -16.23 0.78
N THR A 414 7.33 -15.65 1.51
CA THR A 414 6.96 -14.25 1.37
C THR A 414 7.03 -13.53 2.70
N ILE A 415 7.49 -12.28 2.68
CA ILE A 415 7.38 -11.37 3.81
C ILE A 415 6.66 -10.13 3.32
N ASP A 416 5.41 -9.96 3.74
CA ASP A 416 4.60 -8.80 3.44
C ASP A 416 4.73 -7.79 4.58
N THR A 417 5.48 -6.71 4.36
CA THR A 417 5.67 -5.61 5.32
C THR A 417 4.56 -4.56 5.27
N ASN A 418 3.59 -4.74 4.38
CA ASN A 418 2.50 -3.80 4.14
C ASN A 418 1.16 -4.43 4.52
N VAL A 419 1.10 -5.19 5.62
CA VAL A 419 -0.15 -5.79 6.10
C VAL A 419 -1.17 -4.69 6.36
N ASN A 420 -2.30 -4.73 5.63
CA ASN A 420 -3.35 -3.70 5.65
C ASN A 420 -2.84 -2.28 5.36
N SER A 421 -1.81 -2.15 4.53
CA SER A 421 -1.36 -0.88 4.01
C SER A 421 -0.89 -1.06 2.58
N THR A 422 -0.77 0.04 1.85
CA THR A 422 -0.25 0.01 0.48
C THR A 422 0.75 1.15 0.37
N ILE A 423 1.97 0.85 -0.09
CA ILE A 423 2.86 1.91 -0.58
C ILE A 423 2.38 2.23 -1.98
N LEU A 424 2.19 3.51 -2.31
CA LEU A 424 1.86 4.03 -3.62
C LEU A 424 3.12 4.66 -4.22
N ASN A 425 3.39 4.37 -5.49
CA ASN A 425 4.51 4.93 -6.24
C ASN A 425 3.94 5.99 -7.20
N LEU A 426 4.47 7.20 -7.14
CA LEU A 426 3.88 8.37 -7.77
C LEU A 426 4.86 9.02 -8.75
N GLU A 427 4.34 9.83 -9.67
CA GLU A 427 5.16 10.55 -10.65
C GLU A 427 5.89 11.75 -10.03
N ASP A 428 5.26 12.43 -9.07
CA ASP A 428 5.78 13.66 -8.46
C ASP A 428 6.31 13.48 -7.03
N ASN A 429 7.01 14.49 -6.51
CA ASN A 429 7.43 14.54 -5.10
C ASN A 429 6.21 14.83 -4.21
N VAL A 430 5.96 13.94 -3.24
CA VAL A 430 4.80 13.99 -2.33
C VAL A 430 5.16 14.19 -0.87
N GLN A 431 6.37 14.65 -0.55
CA GLN A 431 6.77 14.94 0.84
C GLN A 431 5.90 15.99 1.54
N SER A 432 5.11 16.77 0.78
CA SER A 432 4.11 17.69 1.34
C SER A 432 2.90 16.98 1.97
N TRP A 433 2.66 15.70 1.64
CA TRP A 433 1.57 14.90 2.19
C TRP A 433 2.00 14.31 3.53
N LYS A 434 1.27 14.66 4.59
CA LYS A 434 1.63 14.30 5.97
C LYS A 434 0.75 13.13 6.46
N PRO A 435 1.24 12.33 7.44
CA PRO A 435 0.41 11.33 8.09
C PRO A 435 -0.90 11.95 8.59
N GLY A 436 -2.02 11.29 8.32
CA GLY A 436 -3.36 11.81 8.61
C GLY A 436 -4.07 12.44 7.42
N ASP A 437 -3.34 12.94 6.42
CA ASP A 437 -3.94 13.44 5.17
C ASP A 437 -4.77 12.33 4.49
N ILE A 438 -5.84 12.70 3.79
CA ILE A 438 -6.69 11.76 3.05
C ILE A 438 -6.37 11.85 1.55
N LEU A 439 -6.09 10.69 0.94
CA LEU A 439 -5.89 10.57 -0.50
C LEU A 439 -7.11 9.92 -1.14
N VAL A 440 -7.59 10.51 -2.22
CA VAL A 440 -8.63 9.97 -3.09
C VAL A 440 -7.94 9.35 -4.30
N ILE A 441 -8.06 8.04 -4.49
CA ILE A 441 -7.53 7.34 -5.66
C ILE A 441 -8.67 7.03 -6.61
N ALA A 442 -8.55 7.47 -7.87
CA ALA A 442 -9.58 7.31 -8.88
C ALA A 442 -9.06 6.61 -10.15
N SER A 443 -9.95 5.87 -10.81
CA SER A 443 -9.72 5.31 -12.15
C SER A 443 -9.81 6.40 -13.21
N THR A 444 -8.93 6.31 -14.23
CA THR A 444 -9.00 7.16 -15.43
C THR A 444 -9.85 6.58 -16.55
N ASP A 445 -10.24 5.32 -16.46
CA ASP A 445 -10.75 4.54 -17.60
C ASP A 445 -12.14 3.94 -17.39
N TYR A 446 -12.77 4.15 -16.22
CA TYR A 446 -14.06 3.53 -15.92
C TYR A 446 -15.13 4.51 -15.41
N SER A 447 -14.97 5.11 -14.24
CA SER A 447 -15.94 6.06 -13.69
C SER A 447 -15.32 6.96 -12.62
N MET A 448 -15.52 8.27 -12.73
CA MET A 448 -15.05 9.24 -11.74
C MET A 448 -15.78 9.14 -10.39
N TYR A 449 -16.91 8.43 -10.34
CA TYR A 449 -17.66 8.15 -9.11
C TYR A 449 -17.12 6.93 -8.35
N GLN A 450 -16.18 6.18 -8.93
CA GLN A 450 -15.49 5.08 -8.27
C GLN A 450 -14.11 5.55 -7.82
N ALA A 451 -14.07 6.09 -6.61
CA ALA A 451 -12.85 6.46 -5.93
C ALA A 451 -12.82 5.85 -4.53
N GLU A 452 -11.63 5.50 -4.06
CA GLU A 452 -11.39 5.04 -2.70
C GLU A 452 -10.59 6.10 -1.94
N GLU A 453 -10.98 6.33 -0.68
CA GLU A 453 -10.29 7.24 0.23
C GLU A 453 -9.35 6.44 1.13
N PHE A 454 -8.11 6.89 1.22
CA PHE A 454 -7.10 6.26 2.06
C PHE A 454 -6.39 7.30 2.91
N GLN A 455 -6.21 6.99 4.19
CA GLN A 455 -5.43 7.82 5.09
C GLN A 455 -3.94 7.59 4.88
N VAL A 456 -3.16 8.66 4.77
CA VAL A 456 -1.70 8.62 4.72
C VAL A 456 -1.16 8.13 6.07
N LEU A 457 -0.32 7.11 6.01
CA LEU A 457 0.39 6.53 7.15
C LEU A 457 1.82 7.05 7.23
N PRO A 458 2.43 7.06 8.43
CA PRO A 458 3.87 7.27 8.57
C PRO A 458 4.67 6.27 7.72
N CYS A 459 5.66 6.76 6.97
CA CYS A 459 6.52 5.90 6.15
C CYS A 459 7.97 6.35 6.21
N LYS A 460 8.77 5.70 7.06
CA LYS A 460 10.21 6.04 7.21
C LYS A 460 11.05 5.58 6.02
N ALA A 461 10.62 4.53 5.32
CA ALA A 461 11.35 3.94 4.21
C ALA A 461 10.90 4.48 2.84
N CYS A 462 9.86 5.32 2.78
CA CYS A 462 9.35 5.85 1.53
C CYS A 462 10.33 6.88 0.94
N ALA A 463 10.62 6.74 -0.36
CA ALA A 463 11.28 7.77 -1.14
C ALA A 463 10.38 9.01 -1.29
N SER A 464 10.93 10.11 -1.82
CA SER A 464 10.19 11.36 -2.04
C SER A 464 8.97 11.22 -2.96
N LYS A 465 8.90 10.17 -3.79
CA LYS A 465 7.79 9.84 -4.69
C LYS A 465 6.95 8.66 -4.22
N GLN A 466 7.04 8.33 -2.93
CA GLN A 466 6.31 7.21 -2.33
C GLN A 466 5.51 7.70 -1.13
N VAL A 467 4.31 7.14 -0.98
CA VAL A 467 3.47 7.38 0.20
C VAL A 467 2.87 6.07 0.66
N LYS A 468 2.84 5.83 1.97
CA LYS A 468 2.15 4.67 2.56
C LYS A 468 0.74 5.09 2.93
N VAL A 469 -0.24 4.28 2.57
CA VAL A 469 -1.65 4.52 2.87
C VAL A 469 -2.28 3.34 3.61
N ALA A 470 -3.29 3.63 4.43
CA ALA A 470 -4.01 2.63 5.22
C ALA A 470 -4.98 1.82 4.36
N GLY A 471 -4.93 0.49 4.46
CA GLY A 471 -5.80 -0.43 3.72
C GLY A 471 -5.12 -1.09 2.52
N ARG A 472 -5.79 -2.14 2.02
CA ARG A 472 -5.50 -2.72 0.71
C ARG A 472 -6.43 -2.07 -0.30
N THR A 473 -5.89 -1.70 -1.45
CA THR A 473 -6.63 -1.01 -2.49
C THR A 473 -7.54 -2.01 -3.24
N PHE A 474 -8.84 -1.69 -3.35
CA PHE A 474 -9.83 -2.39 -4.18
C PHE A 474 -9.89 -3.93 -3.97
N PRO A 475 -10.24 -4.46 -2.78
CA PRO A 475 -10.30 -5.90 -2.49
C PRO A 475 -11.45 -6.65 -3.19
N HIS A 476 -12.36 -5.96 -3.89
CA HIS A 476 -13.50 -6.58 -4.56
C HIS A 476 -13.21 -6.90 -6.05
N PRO A 477 -13.45 -8.15 -6.50
CA PRO A 477 -13.07 -8.63 -7.84
C PRO A 477 -13.82 -7.99 -9.01
N SER A 478 -14.94 -7.29 -8.78
CA SER A 478 -15.64 -6.51 -9.81
C SER A 478 -14.83 -5.32 -10.34
N ILE A 479 -13.71 -4.98 -9.68
CA ILE A 479 -12.82 -3.86 -10.00
C ILE A 479 -11.51 -4.35 -10.65
N GLY A 480 -11.38 -5.65 -10.96
CA GLY A 480 -10.16 -6.30 -11.45
C GLY A 480 -9.65 -5.86 -12.84
N LEU A 481 -10.28 -4.89 -13.50
CA LEU A 481 -9.92 -4.40 -14.84
C LEU A 481 -9.61 -2.90 -14.92
N MET A 482 -9.61 -2.16 -13.81
CA MET A 482 -9.41 -0.70 -13.85
C MET A 482 -7.93 -0.32 -13.87
N LYS A 483 -7.51 0.51 -14.84
CA LYS A 483 -6.22 1.21 -14.76
C LYS A 483 -6.39 2.45 -13.88
N LEU A 484 -6.11 2.25 -12.60
CA LEU A 484 -6.01 3.33 -11.62
C LEU A 484 -4.78 4.17 -11.95
N LYS A 485 -4.97 5.48 -12.05
CA LYS A 485 -3.88 6.39 -12.44
C LYS A 485 -3.85 7.71 -11.70
N ILE A 486 -4.96 8.20 -11.14
CA ILE A 486 -5.00 9.53 -10.50
C ILE A 486 -5.03 9.36 -8.98
N VAL A 487 -4.14 10.08 -8.30
CA VAL A 487 -4.13 10.22 -6.84
C VAL A 487 -4.30 11.69 -6.52
N ARG A 488 -5.36 12.03 -5.80
CA ARG A 488 -5.68 13.40 -5.38
C ARG A 488 -5.58 13.50 -3.86
N LEU A 489 -4.89 14.51 -3.36
CA LEU A 489 -4.98 14.90 -1.97
C LEU A 489 -6.36 15.53 -1.75
N LYS A 490 -7.13 14.95 -0.83
CA LYS A 490 -8.33 15.61 -0.31
C LYS A 490 -7.86 16.74 0.59
N VAL A 491 -8.11 17.96 0.14
CA VAL A 491 -7.87 19.17 0.92
C VAL A 491 -9.18 19.44 1.64
N ASP A 492 -9.24 19.08 2.92
CA ASP A 492 -10.35 19.45 3.80
C ASP A 492 -10.21 20.91 4.24
#